data_AF-A0A094XYF6-F1
#
_entry.id   AF-A0A094XYF6-F1
#
_cell.length_a   1.000
_cell.length_b   1.000
_cell.length_c   1.000
_cell.angle_alpha   90.00
_cell.angle_beta   90.00
_cell.angle_gamma   90.00
#
_symmetry.space_group_name_H-M   'P 1'
#
loop_
_entity.id
_entity.type
_entity.pdbx_description
1 polymer ?
#
loop_
_entity_poly.entity_id
_entity_poly.type
_entity_poly.pdbx_seq_one_letter_code
_entity_poly.pdbx_strand_id
1 'polypeptide(L)' 'MKKQTSTFSRITKIFVWVMLIATVGSVIFGSLAATGVLNF' A
#
# COMPACT_ATOMS: atom_id res chain seq x y z
N MET A 1 -23.63 18.92 -11.64
CA MET A 1 -23.98 17.55 -11.25
C MET A 1 -22.86 17.00 -10.36
N LYS A 2 -23.00 17.07 -9.03
CA LYS A 2 -21.97 16.53 -8.12
C LYS A 2 -22.02 15.01 -8.23
N LYS A 3 -21.03 14.40 -8.88
CA LYS A 3 -20.86 12.94 -8.94
C LYS A 3 -20.78 12.47 -7.48
N GLN A 4 -21.85 11.87 -6.98
CA GLN A 4 -21.89 11.31 -5.65
C GLN A 4 -20.88 10.17 -5.69
N THR A 5 -19.64 10.43 -5.24
CA THR A 5 -18.58 9.45 -5.24
C THR A 5 -19.05 8.36 -4.29
N SER A 6 -19.48 7.24 -4.86
CA SER A 6 -19.94 6.09 -4.08
C SER A 6 -18.90 5.77 -3.01
N THR A 7 -19.36 5.54 -1.78
CA THR A 7 -18.51 5.16 -0.64
C THR A 7 -17.60 3.99 -1.02
N PHE A 8 -18.10 3.07 -1.86
CA PHE A 8 -17.32 1.99 -2.44
C PHE A 8 -16.15 2.52 -3.28
N SER A 9 -16.40 3.42 -4.23
CA SER A 9 -15.34 4.03 -5.05
C SER A 9 -14.30 4.80 -4.22
N ARG A 10 -14.74 5.44 -3.12
CA ARG A 10 -13.84 6.13 -2.19
C ARG A 10 -12.94 5.15 -1.43
N ILE A 11 -13.51 4.06 -0.92
CA ILE A 11 -12.77 3.01 -0.21
C ILE A 11 -11.80 2.31 -1.17
N THR A 12 -12.25 1.91 -2.37
CA THR A 12 -11.39 1.27 -3.36
C THR A 12 -10.19 2.14 -3.72
N LYS A 13 -10.38 3.46 -3.87
CA LYS A 13 -9.27 4.38 -4.14
C LYS A 13 -8.24 4.40 -3.00
N ILE A 14 -8.69 4.45 -1.75
CA ILE A 14 -7.80 4.38 -0.58
C ILE A 14 -7.08 3.03 -0.54
N PHE A 15 -7.82 1.94 -0.82
CA PHE A 15 -7.29 0.59 -0.82
C PHE A 15 -6.19 0.39 -1.86
N VAL A 16 -6.36 0.94 -3.06
CA VAL A 16 -5.32 0.93 -4.11
C VAL A 16 -4.06 1.66 -3.64
N TRP A 17 -4.21 2.78 -2.92
CA TRP A 17 -3.09 3.53 -2.38
C TRP A 17 -2.33 2.73 -1.29
N VAL A 18 -3.07 2.10 -0.37
CA VAL A 18 -2.51 1.22 0.66
C VAL A 18 -1.84 0.01 0.03
N MET A 19 -2.44 -0.59 -1.00
CA MET A 19 -1.89 -1.75 -1.70
C MET A 19 -0.54 -1.43 -2.33
N LEU A 20 -0.40 -0.27 -2.99
CA LEU A 20 0.87 0.16 -3.56
C LEU A 20 1.95 0.33 -2.48
N ILE A 21 1.63 0.97 -1.36
CA ILE A 21 2.57 1.11 -0.25
C ILE A 21 2.93 -0.25 0.34
N ALA A 22 1.96 -1.15 0.50
CA ALA A 22 2.21 -2.49 1.02
C ALA A 22 3.12 -3.29 0.09
N THR A 23 2.91 -3.23 -1.23
CA THR A 23 3.77 -3.90 -2.21
C THR A 23 5.18 -3.34 -2.22
N VAL A 24 5.34 -2.01 -2.29
CA VAL A 24 6.67 -1.38 -2.28
C VAL A 24 7.37 -1.59 -0.93
N GLY A 25 6.63 -1.41 0.16
CA GLY A 25 7.12 -1.60 1.52
C GLY A 25 7.59 -3.04 1.76
N SER A 26 6.82 -4.04 1.31
CA SER A 26 7.21 -5.46 1.46
C SER A 26 8.45 -5.82 0.65
N VAL A 27 8.62 -5.28 -0.56
CA VAL A 27 9.84 -5.47 -1.36
C VAL A 27 11.06 -4.85 -0.66
N ILE A 28 10.94 -3.60 -0.19
CA ILE A 28 12.04 -2.92 0.51
C ILE A 28 12.37 -3.64 1.81
N PHE A 29 11.36 -3.94 2.62
CA PHE A 29 11.52 -4.60 3.91
C PHE A 29 12.11 -6.01 3.75
N GLY A 30 11.63 -6.77 2.76
CA GLY A 30 12.18 -8.08 2.41
C GLY A 30 13.64 -7.99 1.96
N SER A 31 14.00 -6.97 1.16
CA SER A 31 15.39 -6.74 0.74
C SER A 31 16.30 -6.39 1.92
N LEU A 32 15.82 -5.57 2.84
CA LEU A 32 16.58 -5.13 4.02
C LEU A 32 16.74 -6.25 5.06
N ALA A 33 15.72 -7.11 5.20
CA ALA A 33 15.80 -8.32 6.03
C ALA A 33 16.75 -9.37 5.42
N ALA A 34 16.66 -9.59 4.11
CA ALA A 34 17.52 -10.56 3.42
C ALA A 34 19.00 -10.14 3.39
N THR A 35 19.28 -8.83 3.40
CA THR A 35 20.64 -8.28 3.46
C THR A 35 21.19 -8.18 4.89
N GLY A 36 20.40 -8.56 5.91
CA GLY A 36 20.81 -8.50 7.32
C GLY A 36 20.86 -7.09 7.91
N VAL A 37 20.39 -6.08 7.17
CA VAL A 37 20.28 -4.68 7.64
C VAL A 37 19.19 -4.58 8.72
N LEU A 38 18.12 -5.35 8.55
CA LEU A 38 17.08 -5.52 9.56
C LEU A 38 17.37 -6.80 10.35
N ASN A 39 17.95 -6.63 11.54
CA ASN A 39 18.31 -7.71 12.45
C ASN A 39 17.31 -7.74 13.63
N PHE A 40 16.15 -8.35 13.41
CA PHE A 40 15.15 -8.65 14.43
C PHE A 40 14.83 -10.13 14.46
#